data_AF-A0A3M8WVW1-F1
#
_entry.id   AF-A0A3M8WVW1-F1
#
_cell.length_a   1.000
_cell.length_b   1.000
_cell.length_c   1.000
_cell.angle_alpha   90.00
_cell.angle_beta   90.00
_cell.angle_gamma   90.00
#
_symmetry.space_group_name_H-M   'P 1'
#
loop_
_entity.id
_entity.type
_entity.pdbx_description
1 polymer ?
#
loop_
_entity_poly.entity_id
_entity_poly.type
_entity_poly.pdbx_seq_one_letter_code
_entity_poly.pdbx_strand_id
1 'polypeptide(L)'
;MTSPNRTALVEELMGRFPQVPPEAVIKEDLLRGGMAFDDSALSGGDDGDVKPKSYFIFSFDHRTLPELGAAALNRPPEEIVLTGGSYGLRRTVVSVRVNPDSPYVVRAGEDGALGLYLDGTRIADVGLPPMPDYYRHTLANGKSVMEVAPTIQWGYLVYLTVFRVCQYFGAKEECQYCDINHNWRQHKAAGRPYTGVKPVEEVLEALEIIDRHDTAGASKAYTLTGGSITSQVGGRDEADFYGHYAKAIEERFPGRWIGKVVAQALPRDDVQRFHDYGISIYHPNFEVWDRRLFELYCPGKERYVGRDEWHRRILDSTEVFGARNVIPNFVAGVEMAEPFGFTSVDEAINSTAEGLRFFMSNGVVPRFTTWCPEPTTPLGKANPQGAPLEYHIRLLETYRATLEEYGLTSPPGYGPAGPGRAVFSVSSFMDSLSADEPVAAGAE
;
A
#
# COMPACT_ATOMS: atom_id res chain seq x y z
N MET A 1 -18.10 -30.58 7.74
CA MET A 1 -18.33 -29.30 8.44
C MET A 1 -18.34 -28.25 7.35
N THR A 2 -19.50 -27.66 7.06
CA THR A 2 -19.59 -26.50 6.16
C THR A 2 -18.72 -25.39 6.75
N SER A 3 -17.81 -24.82 5.97
CA SER A 3 -17.03 -23.66 6.39
C SER A 3 -17.98 -22.62 6.98
N PRO A 4 -17.68 -22.02 8.15
CA PRO A 4 -18.53 -20.99 8.72
C PRO A 4 -18.79 -19.89 7.69
N ASN A 5 -20.05 -19.47 7.59
CA ASN A 5 -20.48 -18.36 6.74
C ASN A 5 -19.62 -17.12 7.07
N ARG A 6 -19.11 -16.40 6.06
CA ARG A 6 -18.16 -15.30 6.28
C ARG A 6 -18.80 -14.14 7.06
N THR A 7 -20.08 -13.88 6.82
CA THR A 7 -20.90 -12.93 7.60
C THR A 7 -20.83 -13.25 9.09
N ALA A 8 -21.03 -14.52 9.47
CA ALA A 8 -20.99 -14.92 10.88
C ALA A 8 -19.62 -14.67 11.53
N LEU A 9 -18.52 -14.94 10.82
CA LEU A 9 -17.16 -14.65 11.30
C LEU A 9 -16.95 -13.14 11.50
N VAL A 10 -17.38 -12.33 10.53
CA VAL A 10 -17.23 -10.87 10.59
C VAL A 10 -18.04 -10.29 11.74
N GLU A 11 -19.31 -10.68 11.89
CA GLU A 11 -20.18 -10.21 12.96
C GLU A 11 -19.70 -10.68 14.35
N GLU A 12 -19.21 -11.92 14.46
CA GLU A 12 -18.58 -12.42 15.69
C GLU A 12 -17.39 -11.53 16.09
N LEU A 13 -16.50 -11.24 15.15
CA LEU A 13 -15.31 -10.43 15.41
C LEU A 13 -15.65 -8.96 15.69
N MET A 14 -16.63 -8.37 15.00
CA MET A 14 -17.15 -7.04 15.37
C MET A 14 -17.72 -7.01 16.79
N GLY A 15 -18.41 -8.08 17.20
CA GLY A 15 -18.95 -8.21 18.55
C GLY A 15 -17.88 -8.45 19.63
N ARG A 16 -16.81 -9.19 19.29
CA ARG A 16 -15.66 -9.44 20.19
C ARG A 16 -14.76 -8.21 20.33
N PHE A 17 -14.67 -7.36 19.30
CA PHE A 17 -13.81 -6.19 19.25
C PHE A 17 -14.57 -4.89 18.95
N PRO A 18 -15.57 -4.50 19.78
CA PRO A 18 -16.47 -3.36 19.51
C PRO A 18 -15.77 -1.98 19.46
N GLN A 19 -14.56 -1.89 20.00
CA GLN A 19 -13.68 -0.73 19.97
C GLN A 19 -12.98 -0.51 18.61
N VAL A 20 -13.03 -1.49 17.71
CA VAL A 20 -12.52 -1.36 16.34
C VAL A 20 -13.68 -0.97 15.43
N PRO A 21 -13.56 0.12 14.66
CA PRO A 21 -14.60 0.54 13.72
C PRO A 21 -15.03 -0.58 12.76
N PRO A 22 -16.34 -0.81 12.53
CA PRO A 22 -16.81 -1.83 11.59
C PRO A 22 -16.22 -1.70 10.18
N GLU A 23 -16.04 -0.48 9.69
CA GLU A 23 -15.43 -0.19 8.40
C GLU A 23 -13.96 -0.61 8.32
N ALA A 24 -13.21 -0.56 9.44
CA ALA A 24 -11.84 -1.04 9.51
C ALA A 24 -11.81 -2.58 9.50
N VAL A 25 -12.75 -3.24 10.18
CA VAL A 25 -12.90 -4.70 10.15
C VAL A 25 -13.19 -5.19 8.72
N ILE A 26 -14.18 -4.60 8.05
CA ILE A 26 -14.55 -4.95 6.67
C ILE A 26 -13.38 -4.69 5.72
N LYS A 27 -12.71 -3.54 5.86
CA LYS A 27 -11.56 -3.20 5.02
C LYS A 27 -10.42 -4.19 5.18
N GLU A 28 -10.05 -4.60 6.39
CA GLU A 28 -9.02 -5.64 6.59
C GLU A 28 -9.43 -6.98 5.96
N ASP A 29 -10.69 -7.37 6.05
CA ASP A 29 -11.16 -8.62 5.46
C ASP A 29 -11.16 -8.58 3.92
N LEU A 30 -11.53 -7.44 3.34
CA LEU A 30 -11.44 -7.19 1.89
C LEU A 30 -9.98 -7.13 1.42
N LEU A 31 -9.08 -6.54 2.19
CA LEU A 31 -7.67 -6.45 1.82
C LEU A 31 -7.01 -7.84 1.89
N ARG A 32 -7.22 -8.62 2.95
CA ARG A 32 -6.56 -9.94 3.03
C ARG A 32 -7.20 -10.99 2.10
N GLY A 33 -8.49 -10.85 1.77
CA GLY A 33 -9.27 -11.87 1.07
C GLY A 33 -9.75 -11.48 -0.34
N GLY A 34 -9.58 -10.22 -0.73
CA GLY A 34 -10.04 -9.68 -2.01
C GLY A 34 -11.55 -9.59 -2.17
N MET A 35 -11.98 -9.14 -3.35
CA MET A 35 -13.38 -9.00 -3.74
C MET A 35 -13.58 -9.45 -5.18
N ALA A 36 -14.76 -9.99 -5.46
CA ALA A 36 -15.23 -10.31 -6.79
C ALA A 36 -16.03 -9.13 -7.37
N PHE A 37 -16.09 -9.05 -8.69
CA PHE A 37 -16.87 -8.05 -9.42
C PHE A 37 -17.84 -8.77 -10.35
N ASP A 38 -19.11 -8.40 -10.25
CA ASP A 38 -20.08 -8.70 -11.29
C ASP A 38 -19.82 -7.83 -12.53
N ASP A 39 -20.25 -8.27 -13.71
CA ASP A 39 -20.08 -7.52 -14.96
C ASP A 39 -20.68 -6.10 -14.87
N SER A 40 -21.76 -5.92 -14.10
CA SER A 40 -22.38 -4.60 -13.84
C SER A 40 -21.48 -3.62 -13.08
N ALA A 41 -20.44 -4.10 -12.41
CA ALA A 41 -19.54 -3.29 -11.58
C ALA A 41 -18.19 -3.00 -12.25
N LEU A 42 -17.98 -3.47 -13.49
CA LEU A 42 -16.74 -3.22 -14.23
C LEU A 42 -16.80 -1.88 -14.96
N SER A 43 -15.79 -1.05 -14.73
CA SER A 43 -15.75 0.36 -15.16
C SER A 43 -15.48 0.58 -16.65
N GLY A 44 -15.08 -0.47 -17.39
CA GLY A 44 -14.55 -0.32 -18.74
C GLY A 44 -13.09 0.12 -18.75
N GLY A 45 -12.54 0.34 -19.96
CA GLY A 45 -11.14 0.68 -20.17
C GLY A 45 -10.78 2.15 -19.89
N ASP A 46 -9.65 2.59 -20.44
CA ASP A 46 -9.03 3.89 -20.13
C ASP A 46 -9.83 5.11 -20.62
N ASP A 47 -10.83 4.91 -21.48
CA ASP A 47 -11.75 5.95 -21.97
C ASP A 47 -13.00 6.17 -21.09
N GLY A 48 -13.12 5.41 -20.00
CA GLY A 48 -14.26 5.48 -19.07
C GLY A 48 -14.23 6.66 -18.11
N ASP A 49 -15.32 6.85 -17.37
CA ASP A 49 -15.45 7.90 -16.34
C ASP A 49 -14.97 7.46 -14.95
N VAL A 50 -14.57 6.20 -14.81
CA VAL A 50 -14.04 5.64 -13.57
C VAL A 50 -12.56 5.37 -13.74
N LYS A 51 -11.76 5.73 -12.74
CA LYS A 51 -10.33 5.45 -12.73
C LYS A 51 -10.06 3.94 -12.58
N PRO A 52 -9.47 3.29 -13.59
CA PRO A 52 -9.18 1.86 -13.54
C PRO A 52 -7.92 1.57 -12.70
N LYS A 53 -7.78 0.30 -12.29
CA LYS A 53 -6.58 -0.20 -11.61
C LYS A 53 -5.35 -0.10 -12.53
N SER A 54 -4.29 0.57 -12.07
CA SER A 54 -3.12 0.94 -12.88
C SER A 54 -1.90 0.00 -12.72
N TYR A 55 -2.02 -1.06 -11.89
CA TYR A 55 -1.00 -2.12 -11.69
C TYR A 55 0.44 -1.57 -11.63
N PHE A 56 0.67 -0.58 -10.78
CA PHE A 56 1.82 0.32 -10.89
C PHE A 56 3.11 -0.17 -10.21
N ILE A 57 3.02 -1.19 -9.36
CA ILE A 57 4.17 -1.83 -8.70
C ILE A 57 3.93 -3.33 -8.43
N PHE A 58 2.87 -3.66 -7.70
CA PHE A 58 2.45 -5.02 -7.36
C PHE A 58 1.14 -5.36 -8.08
N SER A 59 0.80 -6.65 -8.19
CA SER A 59 -0.53 -7.03 -8.71
C SER A 59 -1.63 -6.73 -7.70
N PHE A 60 -1.40 -7.09 -6.43
CA PHE A 60 -2.41 -7.09 -5.36
C PHE A 60 -3.67 -7.86 -5.71
N ASP A 61 -3.54 -8.98 -6.43
CA ASP A 61 -4.68 -9.84 -6.78
C ASP A 61 -4.43 -11.28 -6.36
N HIS A 62 -5.52 -12.01 -6.10
CA HIS A 62 -5.48 -13.42 -5.67
C HIS A 62 -5.36 -14.41 -6.84
N ARG A 63 -5.34 -13.89 -8.08
CA ARG A 63 -5.22 -14.66 -9.32
C ARG A 63 -4.21 -13.97 -10.24
N THR A 64 -3.57 -14.73 -11.12
CA THR A 64 -2.66 -14.14 -12.12
C THR A 64 -3.45 -13.34 -13.15
N LEU A 65 -2.80 -12.40 -13.84
CA LEU A 65 -3.49 -11.55 -14.84
C LEU A 65 -4.36 -12.34 -15.84
N PRO A 66 -3.94 -13.48 -16.42
CA PRO A 66 -4.79 -14.28 -17.31
C PRO A 66 -5.99 -14.96 -16.62
N GLU A 67 -5.91 -15.21 -15.31
CA GLU A 67 -6.92 -15.92 -14.53
C GLU A 67 -8.01 -14.98 -13.97
N LEU A 68 -7.85 -13.66 -14.10
CA LEU A 68 -8.83 -12.67 -13.62
C LEU A 68 -10.09 -12.57 -14.49
N GLY A 69 -10.16 -13.29 -15.62
CA GLY A 69 -11.35 -13.32 -16.48
C GLY A 69 -11.74 -11.93 -17.01
N ALA A 70 -13.02 -11.56 -16.88
CA ALA A 70 -13.53 -10.27 -17.34
C ALA A 70 -12.83 -9.07 -16.67
N ALA A 71 -12.39 -9.22 -15.42
CA ALA A 71 -11.68 -8.16 -14.69
C ALA A 71 -10.29 -7.85 -15.28
N ALA A 72 -9.65 -8.79 -15.99
CA ALA A 72 -8.41 -8.50 -16.73
C ALA A 72 -8.63 -7.59 -17.94
N LEU A 73 -9.82 -7.66 -18.54
CA LEU A 73 -10.18 -6.97 -19.78
C LEU A 73 -10.85 -5.62 -19.51
N ASN A 74 -11.84 -5.61 -18.62
CA ASN A 74 -12.70 -4.45 -18.35
C ASN A 74 -12.29 -3.66 -17.10
N ARG A 75 -11.05 -3.89 -16.65
CA ARG A 75 -10.31 -3.32 -15.51
C ARG A 75 -11.19 -2.83 -14.34
N PRO A 76 -11.15 -3.48 -13.17
CA PRO A 76 -11.83 -2.96 -11.99
C PRO A 76 -11.25 -1.58 -11.60
N PRO A 77 -11.98 -0.80 -10.80
CA PRO A 77 -11.47 0.46 -10.28
C PRO A 77 -10.22 0.23 -9.42
N GLU A 78 -9.34 1.23 -9.34
CA GLU A 78 -8.15 1.17 -8.48
C GLU A 78 -8.51 1.02 -6.99
N GLU A 79 -9.57 1.71 -6.58
CA GLU A 79 -10.06 1.79 -5.20
C GLU A 79 -11.59 1.84 -5.22
N ILE A 80 -12.22 1.45 -4.11
CA ILE A 80 -13.64 1.70 -3.85
C ILE A 80 -13.81 2.48 -2.55
N VAL A 81 -14.92 3.21 -2.43
CA VAL A 81 -15.38 3.78 -1.17
C VAL A 81 -16.58 2.99 -0.67
N LEU A 82 -16.60 2.67 0.62
CA LEU A 82 -17.74 2.04 1.29
C LEU A 82 -18.43 3.04 2.22
N THR A 83 -19.76 3.04 2.21
CA THR A 83 -20.60 3.85 3.12
C THR A 83 -21.90 3.14 3.47
N GLY A 84 -22.51 3.48 4.60
CA GLY A 84 -23.87 3.09 4.95
C GLY A 84 -24.04 1.58 5.17
N GLY A 85 -25.14 1.04 4.65
CA GLY A 85 -25.49 -0.39 4.76
C GLY A 85 -25.85 -0.85 6.17
N SER A 86 -25.95 -2.17 6.35
CA SER A 86 -26.45 -2.80 7.58
C SER A 86 -25.61 -2.52 8.82
N TYR A 87 -24.34 -2.17 8.63
CA TYR A 87 -23.39 -1.86 9.71
C TYR A 87 -23.20 -0.35 9.91
N GLY A 88 -23.91 0.51 9.18
CA GLY A 88 -23.80 1.97 9.31
C GLY A 88 -22.39 2.50 9.03
N LEU A 89 -21.71 1.94 8.01
CA LEU A 89 -20.32 2.23 7.72
C LEU A 89 -20.11 3.72 7.45
N ARG A 90 -19.13 4.32 8.13
CA ARG A 90 -18.60 5.63 7.70
C ARG A 90 -17.71 5.41 6.47
N ARG A 91 -17.48 6.49 5.72
CA ARG A 91 -16.65 6.46 4.51
C ARG A 91 -15.29 5.82 4.79
N THR A 92 -15.00 4.71 4.11
CA THR A 92 -13.65 4.12 4.10
C THR A 92 -13.22 3.85 2.66
N VAL A 93 -11.93 4.10 2.37
CA VAL A 93 -11.32 3.82 1.06
C VAL A 93 -10.62 2.47 1.14
N VAL A 94 -10.92 1.58 0.19
CA VAL A 94 -10.34 0.24 0.11
C VAL A 94 -9.65 0.08 -1.24
N SER A 95 -8.37 -0.29 -1.24
CA SER A 95 -7.65 -0.68 -2.45
C SER A 95 -8.24 -1.97 -2.99
N VAL A 96 -8.54 -2.00 -4.29
CA VAL A 96 -9.15 -3.18 -4.92
C VAL A 96 -8.12 -4.29 -5.09
N ARG A 97 -8.48 -5.46 -4.56
CA ARG A 97 -7.75 -6.71 -4.72
C ARG A 97 -8.70 -7.73 -5.31
N VAL A 98 -8.46 -8.14 -6.55
CA VAL A 98 -9.41 -8.98 -7.25
C VAL A 98 -9.26 -10.42 -6.80
N ASN A 99 -10.37 -10.99 -6.36
CA ASN A 99 -10.51 -12.40 -6.05
C ASN A 99 -11.88 -12.88 -6.55
N PRO A 100 -11.95 -13.57 -7.71
CA PRO A 100 -13.20 -14.10 -8.25
C PRO A 100 -13.94 -15.06 -7.30
N ASP A 101 -13.22 -15.70 -6.37
CA ASP A 101 -13.78 -16.64 -5.40
C ASP A 101 -14.13 -15.98 -4.06
N SER A 102 -14.08 -14.64 -3.98
CA SER A 102 -14.36 -13.93 -2.73
C SER A 102 -15.84 -14.03 -2.35
N PRO A 103 -16.16 -14.18 -1.05
CA PRO A 103 -17.53 -14.04 -0.56
C PRO A 103 -18.04 -12.58 -0.65
N TYR A 104 -17.13 -11.62 -0.89
CA TYR A 104 -17.47 -10.23 -1.17
C TYR A 104 -17.63 -10.01 -2.66
N VAL A 105 -18.80 -9.53 -3.08
CA VAL A 105 -19.13 -9.24 -4.47
C VAL A 105 -19.57 -7.78 -4.59
N VAL A 106 -18.91 -7.03 -5.48
CA VAL A 106 -19.38 -5.72 -5.92
C VAL A 106 -20.32 -5.92 -7.11
N ARG A 107 -21.56 -5.44 -6.99
CA ARG A 107 -22.57 -5.52 -8.07
C ARG A 107 -23.57 -4.37 -7.98
N ALA A 108 -24.23 -4.07 -9.09
CA ALA A 108 -25.36 -3.15 -9.10
C ALA A 108 -26.59 -3.75 -8.39
N GLY A 109 -27.29 -2.92 -7.61
CA GLY A 109 -28.63 -3.21 -7.10
C GLY A 109 -29.70 -3.01 -8.18
N GLU A 110 -30.97 -3.23 -7.81
CA GLU A 110 -32.11 -3.02 -8.71
C GLU A 110 -32.28 -1.55 -9.14
N ASP A 111 -31.78 -0.62 -8.34
CA ASP A 111 -31.74 0.82 -8.60
C ASP A 111 -30.55 1.25 -9.48
N GLY A 112 -29.69 0.31 -9.89
CA GLY A 112 -28.47 0.56 -10.65
C GLY A 112 -27.30 1.09 -9.80
N ALA A 113 -27.49 1.34 -8.50
CA ALA A 113 -26.42 1.78 -7.61
C ALA A 113 -25.54 0.60 -7.19
N LEU A 114 -24.23 0.80 -7.16
CA LEU A 114 -23.31 -0.26 -6.75
C LEU A 114 -23.41 -0.52 -5.24
N GLY A 115 -23.39 -1.78 -4.87
CA GLY A 115 -23.34 -2.24 -3.49
C GLY A 115 -22.27 -3.31 -3.30
N LEU A 116 -21.77 -3.39 -2.06
CA LEU A 116 -20.94 -4.50 -1.61
C LEU A 116 -21.85 -5.55 -0.98
N TYR A 117 -21.75 -6.78 -1.45
CA TYR A 117 -22.51 -7.92 -0.94
C TYR A 117 -21.57 -8.91 -0.27
N LEU A 118 -21.92 -9.36 0.92
CA LEU A 118 -21.23 -10.43 1.64
C LEU A 118 -22.18 -11.61 1.76
N ASP A 119 -21.75 -12.79 1.27
CA ASP A 119 -22.57 -14.01 1.25
C ASP A 119 -23.99 -13.77 0.68
N GLY A 120 -24.07 -12.92 -0.36
CA GLY A 120 -25.32 -12.57 -1.04
C GLY A 120 -26.14 -11.44 -0.40
N THR A 121 -25.78 -10.96 0.80
CA THR A 121 -26.49 -9.88 1.50
C THR A 121 -25.77 -8.54 1.28
N ARG A 122 -26.50 -7.48 0.94
CA ARG A 122 -25.93 -6.14 0.76
C ARG A 122 -25.51 -5.56 2.11
N ILE A 123 -24.24 -5.21 2.27
CA ILE A 123 -23.68 -4.70 3.53
C ILE A 123 -23.20 -3.24 3.45
N ALA A 124 -23.02 -2.68 2.25
CA ALA A 124 -22.61 -1.29 2.05
C ALA A 124 -22.99 -0.75 0.66
N ASP A 125 -23.10 0.57 0.55
CA ASP A 125 -23.04 1.28 -0.73
C ASP A 125 -21.59 1.36 -1.22
N VAL A 126 -21.39 1.28 -2.55
CA VAL A 126 -20.06 1.38 -3.18
C VAL A 126 -19.97 2.63 -4.03
N GLY A 127 -19.00 3.49 -3.72
CA GLY A 127 -18.59 4.62 -4.54
C GLY A 127 -17.34 4.29 -5.35
N LEU A 128 -17.27 4.80 -6.59
CA LEU A 128 -16.12 4.64 -7.48
C LEU A 128 -15.35 5.96 -7.63
N PRO A 129 -14.01 5.92 -7.79
CA PRO A 129 -13.21 7.11 -8.01
C PRO A 129 -13.47 7.65 -9.42
N PRO A 130 -13.83 8.94 -9.56
CA PRO A 130 -13.98 9.53 -10.89
C PRO A 130 -12.62 9.55 -11.61
N MET A 131 -12.65 9.47 -12.94
CA MET A 131 -11.47 9.67 -13.78
C MET A 131 -10.94 11.11 -13.59
N PRO A 132 -9.73 11.31 -13.04
CA PRO A 132 -9.18 12.65 -12.87
C PRO A 132 -8.85 13.30 -14.22
N ASP A 133 -9.00 14.63 -14.31
CA ASP A 133 -8.75 15.38 -15.56
C ASP A 133 -7.34 15.15 -16.10
N TYR A 134 -6.32 15.17 -15.22
CA TYR A 134 -4.92 14.92 -15.61
C TYR A 134 -4.67 13.57 -16.29
N TYR A 135 -5.54 12.57 -16.13
CA TYR A 135 -5.43 11.30 -16.85
C TYR A 135 -6.00 11.33 -18.27
N ARG A 136 -6.75 12.37 -18.63
CA ARG A 136 -7.25 12.59 -20.00
C ARG A 136 -6.18 13.18 -20.93
N HIS A 137 -4.99 13.41 -20.39
CA HIS A 137 -3.84 13.93 -21.12
C HIS A 137 -2.77 12.84 -21.33
N THR A 138 -1.99 13.02 -22.39
CA THR A 138 -0.83 12.19 -22.70
C THR A 138 0.44 13.01 -22.62
N LEU A 139 1.54 12.35 -22.30
CA LEU A 139 2.89 12.89 -22.49
C LEU A 139 3.17 13.07 -23.99
N ALA A 140 4.20 13.84 -24.32
CA ALA A 140 4.64 14.12 -25.69
C ALA A 140 5.01 12.84 -26.48
N ASN A 141 5.45 11.79 -25.77
CA ASN A 141 5.74 10.48 -26.35
C ASN A 141 4.50 9.56 -26.49
N GLY A 142 3.30 10.07 -26.17
CA GLY A 142 2.03 9.35 -26.25
C GLY A 142 1.70 8.44 -25.05
N LYS A 143 2.57 8.34 -24.04
CA LYS A 143 2.24 7.60 -22.81
C LYS A 143 1.14 8.31 -22.02
N SER A 144 0.27 7.56 -21.36
CA SER A 144 -0.71 8.12 -20.43
C SER A 144 -0.04 8.57 -19.13
N VAL A 145 -0.58 9.61 -18.50
CA VAL A 145 -0.14 10.05 -17.17
C VAL A 145 -0.31 8.92 -16.15
N MET A 146 -1.38 8.15 -16.23
CA MET A 146 -1.64 7.01 -15.33
C MET A 146 -0.53 5.94 -15.37
N GLU A 147 0.06 5.67 -16.53
CA GLU A 147 1.16 4.71 -16.65
C GLU A 147 2.45 5.22 -15.97
N VAL A 148 2.68 6.53 -16.00
CA VAL A 148 3.93 7.16 -15.53
C VAL A 148 3.83 7.59 -14.07
N ALA A 149 2.74 8.26 -13.68
CA ALA A 149 2.52 8.84 -12.37
C ALA A 149 1.09 8.53 -11.84
N PRO A 150 0.79 7.25 -11.54
CA PRO A 150 -0.51 6.88 -11.02
C PRO A 150 -0.73 7.47 -9.63
N THR A 151 -1.92 8.02 -9.39
CA THR A 151 -2.40 8.44 -8.09
C THR A 151 -3.12 7.31 -7.37
N ILE A 152 -3.01 7.23 -6.05
CA ILE A 152 -3.74 6.30 -5.17
C ILE A 152 -4.20 7.06 -3.91
N GLN A 153 -4.79 6.35 -2.95
CA GLN A 153 -5.34 6.92 -1.72
C GLN A 153 -6.42 7.96 -2.04
N TRP A 154 -7.34 7.59 -2.93
CA TRP A 154 -8.40 8.45 -3.42
C TRP A 154 -7.88 9.76 -4.06
N GLY A 155 -6.74 9.68 -4.76
CA GLY A 155 -6.08 10.81 -5.43
C GLY A 155 -5.04 11.53 -4.57
N TYR A 156 -4.95 11.23 -3.27
CA TYR A 156 -4.05 11.92 -2.34
C TYR A 156 -2.57 11.77 -2.69
N LEU A 157 -2.15 10.58 -3.13
CA LEU A 157 -0.74 10.23 -3.31
C LEU A 157 -0.41 9.95 -4.77
N VAL A 158 0.52 10.69 -5.35
CA VAL A 158 1.17 10.35 -6.63
C VAL A 158 2.23 9.27 -6.38
N TYR A 159 2.05 8.08 -6.95
CA TYR A 159 2.89 6.91 -6.70
C TYR A 159 3.89 6.69 -7.84
N LEU A 160 5.13 7.11 -7.62
CA LEU A 160 6.19 7.08 -8.62
C LEU A 160 7.07 5.83 -8.46
N THR A 161 6.61 4.70 -9.00
CA THR A 161 7.45 3.51 -9.18
C THR A 161 8.43 3.74 -10.33
N VAL A 162 9.60 4.31 -10.05
CA VAL A 162 10.60 4.69 -11.05
C VAL A 162 11.51 3.52 -11.45
N PHE A 163 11.63 2.51 -10.58
CA PHE A 163 12.32 1.25 -10.88
C PHE A 163 11.39 0.05 -10.61
N ARG A 164 10.75 -0.46 -11.66
CA ARG A 164 9.74 -1.54 -11.58
C ARG A 164 10.34 -2.94 -11.54
N VAL A 165 11.63 -3.05 -11.26
CA VAL A 165 12.34 -4.32 -11.13
C VAL A 165 13.18 -4.22 -9.84
N CYS A 166 13.43 -5.34 -9.18
CA CYS A 166 14.27 -5.45 -7.99
C CYS A 166 15.47 -6.36 -8.26
N GLN A 167 16.67 -5.94 -7.84
CA GLN A 167 17.92 -6.68 -8.09
C GLN A 167 18.08 -7.92 -7.20
N TYR A 168 17.34 -8.03 -6.08
CA TYR A 168 17.33 -9.24 -5.25
C TYR A 168 16.91 -10.50 -6.03
N PHE A 169 15.97 -10.38 -6.97
CA PHE A 169 15.56 -11.49 -7.82
C PHE A 169 16.69 -12.03 -8.71
N GLY A 170 17.66 -11.19 -9.08
CA GLY A 170 18.81 -11.62 -9.88
C GLY A 170 19.68 -12.65 -9.14
N ALA A 171 19.72 -12.55 -7.82
CA ALA A 171 20.44 -13.46 -6.92
C ALA A 171 19.55 -14.56 -6.32
N LYS A 172 18.25 -14.61 -6.66
CA LYS A 172 17.23 -15.46 -6.01
C LYS A 172 17.05 -15.17 -4.52
N GLU A 173 17.15 -13.89 -4.17
CA GLU A 173 17.10 -13.37 -2.80
C GLU A 173 15.88 -12.45 -2.60
N GLU A 174 14.88 -12.55 -3.48
CA GLU A 174 13.64 -11.80 -3.38
C GLU A 174 12.91 -12.05 -2.06
N CYS A 175 12.18 -11.03 -1.61
CA CYS A 175 11.29 -11.21 -0.48
C CYS A 175 10.19 -12.22 -0.86
N GLN A 176 9.92 -13.19 0.01
CA GLN A 176 9.12 -14.38 -0.33
C GLN A 176 7.61 -14.09 -0.52
N TYR A 177 7.18 -12.87 -0.18
CA TYR A 177 5.82 -12.34 -0.39
C TYR A 177 5.77 -11.29 -1.52
N CYS A 178 6.88 -10.95 -2.18
CA CYS A 178 6.94 -9.81 -3.11
C CYS A 178 6.81 -10.27 -4.56
N ASP A 179 5.85 -9.71 -5.29
CA ASP A 179 5.60 -10.07 -6.69
C ASP A 179 6.14 -9.06 -7.71
N ILE A 180 6.85 -7.99 -7.32
CA ILE A 180 7.23 -6.86 -8.20
C ILE A 180 7.80 -7.30 -9.58
N ASN A 181 8.75 -8.23 -9.60
CA ASN A 181 9.33 -8.72 -10.86
C ASN A 181 8.38 -9.65 -11.61
N HIS A 182 7.55 -10.43 -10.90
CA HIS A 182 6.51 -11.25 -11.53
C HIS A 182 5.44 -10.37 -12.17
N ASN A 183 5.00 -9.32 -11.47
CA ASN A 183 4.07 -8.31 -11.95
C ASN A 183 4.62 -7.60 -13.21
N TRP A 184 5.90 -7.19 -13.18
CA TRP A 184 6.55 -6.63 -14.35
C TRP A 184 6.56 -7.59 -15.55
N ARG A 185 6.93 -8.87 -15.32
CA ARG A 185 6.98 -9.89 -16.39
C ARG A 185 5.61 -10.17 -16.98
N GLN A 186 4.55 -10.29 -16.17
CA GLN A 186 3.21 -10.57 -16.69
C GLN A 186 2.68 -9.42 -17.57
N HIS A 187 2.90 -8.16 -17.17
CA HIS A 187 2.46 -7.02 -17.97
C HIS A 187 3.27 -6.86 -19.25
N LYS A 188 4.57 -7.13 -19.21
CA LYS A 188 5.40 -7.23 -20.42
C LYS A 188 4.92 -8.33 -21.36
N ALA A 189 4.62 -9.52 -20.83
CA ALA A 189 4.10 -10.64 -21.62
C ALA A 189 2.72 -10.33 -22.24
N ALA A 190 1.89 -9.55 -21.54
CA ALA A 190 0.61 -9.06 -22.03
C ALA A 190 0.71 -7.87 -23.02
N GLY A 191 1.93 -7.48 -23.43
CA GLY A 191 2.15 -6.40 -24.39
C GLY A 191 1.86 -4.99 -23.87
N ARG A 192 1.70 -4.80 -22.55
CA ARG A 192 1.46 -3.46 -21.97
C ARG A 192 2.75 -2.62 -22.04
N PRO A 193 2.65 -1.28 -22.18
CA PRO A 193 3.80 -0.36 -22.32
C PRO A 193 4.58 -0.15 -21.01
N TYR A 194 4.94 -1.25 -20.34
CA TYR A 194 5.53 -1.27 -19.02
C TYR A 194 7.06 -1.10 -19.10
N THR A 195 7.61 -0.04 -18.54
CA THR A 195 9.07 0.24 -18.54
C THR A 195 9.74 -0.23 -17.25
N GLY A 196 10.97 -0.75 -17.33
CA GLY A 196 11.70 -1.21 -16.14
C GLY A 196 12.25 -0.04 -15.32
N VAL A 197 12.86 0.94 -15.99
CA VAL A 197 13.28 2.23 -15.43
C VAL A 197 12.52 3.31 -16.18
N LYS A 198 11.86 4.23 -15.46
CA LYS A 198 11.15 5.35 -16.06
C LYS A 198 12.11 6.52 -16.29
N PRO A 199 12.25 7.08 -17.50
CA PRO A 199 13.04 8.30 -17.69
C PRO A 199 12.56 9.43 -16.78
N VAL A 200 13.49 10.21 -16.22
CA VAL A 200 13.16 11.31 -15.30
C VAL A 200 12.32 12.39 -16.00
N GLU A 201 12.57 12.63 -17.27
CA GLU A 201 11.86 13.60 -18.09
C GLU A 201 10.37 13.23 -18.25
N GLU A 202 10.07 11.93 -18.41
CA GLU A 202 8.68 11.44 -18.46
C GLU A 202 7.98 11.65 -17.11
N VAL A 203 8.69 11.41 -16.00
CA VAL A 203 8.14 11.64 -14.65
C VAL A 203 7.84 13.12 -14.44
N LEU A 204 8.75 14.01 -14.81
CA LEU A 204 8.56 15.45 -14.67
C LEU A 204 7.43 15.99 -15.56
N GLU A 205 7.30 15.48 -16.79
CA GLU A 205 6.19 15.84 -17.69
C GLU A 205 4.84 15.37 -17.12
N ALA A 206 4.77 14.14 -16.61
CA ALA A 206 3.56 13.62 -15.97
C ALA A 206 3.17 14.46 -14.74
N LEU A 207 4.15 14.85 -13.91
CA LEU A 207 3.93 15.73 -12.76
C LEU A 207 3.52 17.15 -13.18
N GLU A 208 4.06 17.69 -14.26
CA GLU A 208 3.62 18.99 -14.80
C GLU A 208 2.14 18.96 -15.21
N ILE A 209 1.70 17.86 -15.84
CA ILE A 209 0.29 17.68 -16.20
C ILE A 209 -0.57 17.57 -14.94
N ILE A 210 -0.16 16.79 -13.94
CA ILE A 210 -0.89 16.68 -12.66
C ILE A 210 -0.96 18.05 -11.97
N ASP A 211 0.14 18.79 -11.88
CA ASP A 211 0.18 20.10 -11.25
C ASP A 211 -0.80 21.08 -11.91
N ARG A 212 -0.85 21.08 -13.24
CA ARG A 212 -1.75 21.94 -14.03
C ARG A 212 -3.22 21.55 -13.93
N HIS A 213 -3.52 20.24 -13.88
CA HIS A 213 -4.88 19.71 -14.06
C HIS A 213 -5.53 19.14 -12.78
N ASP A 214 -4.79 18.99 -11.69
CA ASP A 214 -5.35 18.68 -10.36
C ASP A 214 -6.01 19.92 -9.73
N THR A 215 -7.04 20.44 -10.39
CA THR A 215 -7.76 21.66 -10.01
C THR A 215 -8.52 21.53 -8.69
N ALA A 216 -8.89 20.30 -8.30
CA ALA A 216 -9.45 20.01 -6.98
C ALA A 216 -8.39 19.98 -5.87
N GLY A 217 -7.10 19.98 -6.23
CA GLY A 217 -5.98 19.88 -5.31
C GLY A 217 -6.02 18.58 -4.50
N ALA A 218 -6.47 17.48 -5.09
CA ALA A 218 -6.59 16.20 -4.40
C ALA A 218 -5.22 15.63 -4.04
N SER A 219 -4.22 15.79 -4.92
CA SER A 219 -2.87 15.30 -4.71
C SER A 219 -2.09 16.19 -3.75
N LYS A 220 -1.61 15.59 -2.66
CA LYS A 220 -0.89 16.26 -1.57
C LYS A 220 0.53 15.73 -1.34
N ALA A 221 0.82 14.54 -1.85
CA ALA A 221 2.11 13.88 -1.66
C ALA A 221 2.54 13.14 -2.92
N TYR A 222 3.84 12.89 -3.07
CA TYR A 222 4.37 11.87 -3.97
C TYR A 222 5.26 10.88 -3.21
N THR A 223 5.34 9.65 -3.71
CA THR A 223 6.31 8.66 -3.23
C THR A 223 7.18 8.21 -4.39
N LEU A 224 8.50 8.40 -4.29
CA LEU A 224 9.50 7.75 -5.12
C LEU A 224 9.84 6.38 -4.55
N THR A 225 9.74 5.34 -5.38
CA THR A 225 10.02 3.98 -4.98
C THR A 225 10.34 3.07 -6.16
N GLY A 226 10.73 1.84 -5.85
CA GLY A 226 11.02 0.80 -6.80
C GLY A 226 11.64 -0.40 -6.10
N GLY A 227 12.22 -1.30 -6.89
CA GLY A 227 12.98 -2.41 -6.35
C GLY A 227 14.33 -1.97 -5.78
N SER A 228 14.92 -2.85 -4.96
CA SER A 228 16.23 -2.60 -4.37
C SER A 228 17.34 -2.65 -5.42
N ILE A 229 18.28 -1.72 -5.31
CA ILE A 229 19.52 -1.69 -6.13
C ILE A 229 20.68 -2.16 -5.24
N THR A 230 21.26 -3.31 -5.57
CA THR A 230 22.38 -3.93 -4.85
C THR A 230 23.74 -3.70 -5.52
N SER A 231 23.72 -3.18 -6.75
CA SER A 231 24.91 -2.83 -7.52
C SER A 231 24.74 -1.45 -8.14
N GLN A 232 24.38 -1.36 -9.41
CA GLN A 232 24.11 -0.10 -10.08
C GLN A 232 22.95 -0.22 -11.08
N VAL A 233 22.26 0.90 -11.33
CA VAL A 233 21.31 1.08 -12.44
C VAL A 233 21.66 2.40 -13.13
N GLY A 234 21.98 2.35 -14.43
CA GLY A 234 22.41 3.54 -15.16
C GLY A 234 23.69 4.18 -14.59
N GLY A 235 24.59 3.38 -14.00
CA GLY A 235 25.83 3.85 -13.37
C GLY A 235 25.65 4.49 -11.99
N ARG A 236 24.44 4.41 -11.40
CA ARG A 236 24.11 4.98 -10.09
C ARG A 236 23.86 3.87 -9.07
N ASP A 237 24.34 4.06 -7.84
CA ASP A 237 23.89 3.26 -6.70
C ASP A 237 22.44 3.60 -6.33
N GLU A 238 21.88 2.97 -5.30
CA GLU A 238 20.47 3.19 -4.93
C GLU A 238 20.17 4.64 -4.53
N ALA A 239 21.06 5.25 -3.76
CA ALA A 239 20.90 6.61 -3.26
C ALA A 239 20.95 7.64 -4.39
N ASP A 240 21.93 7.54 -5.29
CA ASP A 240 22.00 8.41 -6.47
C ASP A 240 20.89 8.14 -7.47
N PHE A 241 20.45 6.88 -7.58
CA PHE A 241 19.35 6.51 -8.47
C PHE A 241 18.05 7.15 -8.02
N TYR A 242 17.61 7.01 -6.76
CA TYR A 242 16.38 7.69 -6.32
C TYR A 242 16.60 9.20 -6.13
N GLY A 243 17.80 9.61 -5.71
CA GLY A 243 18.14 10.99 -5.40
C GLY A 243 18.08 11.91 -6.61
N HIS A 244 18.43 11.44 -7.81
CA HIS A 244 18.32 12.30 -9.00
C HIS A 244 16.87 12.60 -9.40
N TYR A 245 15.91 11.67 -9.16
CA TYR A 245 14.48 11.99 -9.34
C TYR A 245 14.02 12.97 -8.29
N ALA A 246 14.37 12.74 -7.01
CA ALA A 246 14.00 13.64 -5.91
C ALA A 246 14.45 15.07 -6.19
N LYS A 247 15.74 15.25 -6.51
CA LYS A 247 16.32 16.53 -6.87
C LYS A 247 15.59 17.19 -8.04
N ALA A 248 15.37 16.44 -9.12
CA ALA A 248 14.74 17.01 -10.31
C ALA A 248 13.27 17.41 -10.07
N ILE A 249 12.53 16.67 -9.23
CA ILE A 249 11.16 16.99 -8.86
C ILE A 249 11.13 18.27 -8.01
N GLU A 250 11.94 18.33 -6.95
CA GLU A 250 11.92 19.46 -6.02
C GLU A 250 12.52 20.74 -6.63
N GLU A 251 13.48 20.64 -7.56
CA GLU A 251 13.96 21.81 -8.32
C GLU A 251 12.86 22.39 -9.23
N ARG A 252 11.96 21.55 -9.75
CA ARG A 252 10.91 21.97 -10.69
C ARG A 252 9.59 22.34 -10.02
N PHE A 253 9.24 21.66 -8.92
CA PHE A 253 7.98 21.80 -8.20
C PHE A 253 8.22 21.96 -6.69
N PRO A 254 9.02 22.96 -6.27
CA PRO A 254 9.49 23.07 -4.88
C PRO A 254 8.30 23.13 -3.90
N GLY A 255 8.23 22.15 -3.00
CA GLY A 255 7.20 22.10 -1.95
C GLY A 255 5.77 21.89 -2.45
N ARG A 256 5.56 21.56 -3.73
CA ARG A 256 4.21 21.35 -4.29
C ARG A 256 3.50 20.15 -3.66
N TRP A 257 4.26 19.13 -3.28
CA TRP A 257 3.77 17.92 -2.64
C TRP A 257 4.71 17.54 -1.49
N ILE A 258 4.19 16.81 -0.52
CA ILE A 258 5.04 16.14 0.48
C ILE A 258 5.85 15.05 -0.24
N GLY A 259 7.15 15.28 -0.41
CA GLY A 259 8.07 14.34 -1.04
C GLY A 259 8.44 13.19 -0.13
N LYS A 260 8.33 11.96 -0.63
CA LYS A 260 8.69 10.74 0.12
C LYS A 260 9.57 9.82 -0.71
N VAL A 261 10.48 9.12 -0.04
CA VAL A 261 11.28 8.05 -0.65
C VAL A 261 11.11 6.74 0.10
N VAL A 262 10.82 5.67 -0.62
CA VAL A 262 10.86 4.28 -0.13
C VAL A 262 12.03 3.58 -0.79
N ALA A 263 13.06 3.29 0.00
CA ALA A 263 14.28 2.59 -0.41
C ALA A 263 14.68 1.56 0.66
N GLN A 264 15.82 0.87 0.48
CA GLN A 264 16.40 0.07 1.57
C GLN A 264 16.76 0.96 2.76
N ALA A 265 17.09 0.38 3.92
CA ALA A 265 17.73 1.14 4.99
C ALA A 265 19.17 1.50 4.57
N LEU A 266 19.34 2.75 4.14
CA LEU A 266 20.59 3.27 3.61
C LEU A 266 21.46 3.88 4.72
N PRO A 267 22.79 3.96 4.53
CA PRO A 267 23.67 4.72 5.41
C PRO A 267 23.22 6.18 5.56
N ARG A 268 23.50 6.79 6.72
CA ARG A 268 23.08 8.16 7.04
C ARG A 268 23.45 9.20 5.97
N ASP A 269 24.67 9.15 5.44
CA ASP A 269 25.13 10.10 4.43
C ASP A 269 24.30 10.02 3.13
N ASP A 270 23.83 8.82 2.78
CA ASP A 270 22.95 8.60 1.63
C ASP A 270 21.55 9.15 1.89
N VAL A 271 21.04 8.91 3.10
CA VAL A 271 19.75 9.41 3.57
C VAL A 271 19.75 10.95 3.65
N GLN A 272 20.88 11.56 4.05
CA GLN A 272 21.07 13.01 4.08
C GLN A 272 20.90 13.62 2.68
N ARG A 273 21.42 12.97 1.63
CA ARG A 273 21.24 13.45 0.24
C ARG A 273 19.76 13.60 -0.13
N PHE A 274 18.89 12.66 0.27
CA PHE A 274 17.45 12.79 0.00
C PHE A 274 16.84 14.01 0.69
N HIS A 275 17.19 14.23 1.96
CA HIS A 275 16.73 15.39 2.72
C HIS A 275 17.22 16.70 2.09
N ASP A 276 18.49 16.78 1.71
CA ASP A 276 19.08 17.95 1.06
C ASP A 276 18.41 18.28 -0.29
N TYR A 277 17.83 17.28 -0.95
CA TYR A 277 17.05 17.47 -2.18
C TYR A 277 15.60 17.89 -1.94
N GLY A 278 15.12 17.97 -0.69
CA GLY A 278 13.76 18.42 -0.35
C GLY A 278 12.78 17.30 0.01
N ILE A 279 13.23 16.04 0.09
CA ILE A 279 12.37 14.96 0.59
C ILE A 279 12.06 15.20 2.07
N SER A 280 10.80 14.99 2.44
CA SER A 280 10.32 15.20 3.82
C SER A 280 10.13 13.91 4.60
N ILE A 281 9.94 12.78 3.93
CA ILE A 281 9.63 11.49 4.58
C ILE A 281 10.45 10.36 3.99
N TYR A 282 11.04 9.54 4.85
CA TYR A 282 11.83 8.38 4.47
C TYR A 282 11.20 7.07 4.98
N HIS A 283 11.09 6.08 4.08
CA HIS A 283 10.47 4.79 4.33
C HIS A 283 11.46 3.63 4.16
N PRO A 284 12.24 3.31 5.20
CA PRO A 284 13.08 2.10 5.26
C PRO A 284 12.25 0.87 5.66
N ASN A 285 11.38 0.37 4.77
CA ASN A 285 10.44 -0.71 5.08
C ASN A 285 11.12 -1.95 5.70
N PHE A 286 10.58 -2.49 6.80
CA PHE A 286 11.22 -3.53 7.61
C PHE A 286 10.55 -4.91 7.50
N GLU A 287 9.26 -4.93 7.21
CA GLU A 287 8.46 -6.06 6.71
C GLU A 287 7.99 -7.06 7.77
N VAL A 288 8.89 -7.73 8.51
CA VAL A 288 8.51 -8.72 9.53
C VAL A 288 9.44 -8.62 10.74
N TRP A 289 8.87 -8.66 11.95
CA TRP A 289 9.65 -8.40 13.17
C TRP A 289 10.58 -9.55 13.57
N ASP A 290 10.05 -10.77 13.65
CA ASP A 290 10.78 -11.95 14.13
C ASP A 290 12.08 -12.15 13.33
N ARG A 291 13.20 -12.36 14.04
CA ARG A 291 14.53 -12.48 13.41
C ARG A 291 14.59 -13.61 12.40
N ARG A 292 14.10 -14.80 12.78
CA ARG A 292 14.15 -15.98 11.90
C ARG A 292 13.25 -15.78 10.68
N LEU A 293 12.07 -15.19 10.86
CA LEU A 293 11.19 -14.87 9.74
C LEU A 293 11.79 -13.80 8.82
N PHE A 294 12.49 -12.80 9.35
CA PHE A 294 13.19 -11.80 8.53
C PHE A 294 14.26 -12.45 7.65
N GLU A 295 15.10 -13.33 8.21
CA GLU A 295 16.12 -14.08 7.46
C GLU A 295 15.51 -14.95 6.34
N LEU A 296 14.39 -15.63 6.64
CA LEU A 296 13.71 -16.51 5.70
C LEU A 296 12.90 -15.76 4.63
N TYR A 297 12.20 -14.70 5.01
CA TYR A 297 11.25 -13.99 4.14
C TYR A 297 11.86 -12.81 3.41
N CYS A 298 12.96 -12.26 3.90
CA CYS A 298 13.66 -11.12 3.31
C CYS A 298 15.16 -11.41 3.10
N PRO A 299 15.55 -12.52 2.44
CA PRO A 299 16.95 -12.97 2.39
C PRO A 299 17.90 -11.94 1.76
N GLY A 300 17.44 -11.17 0.76
CA GLY A 300 18.22 -10.06 0.23
C GLY A 300 18.48 -8.97 1.26
N LYS A 301 17.45 -8.53 1.99
CA LYS A 301 17.63 -7.49 3.02
C LYS A 301 18.60 -7.95 4.11
N GLU A 302 18.50 -9.21 4.52
CA GLU A 302 19.43 -9.81 5.48
C GLU A 302 20.86 -9.85 4.93
N ARG A 303 21.05 -10.31 3.70
CA ARG A 303 22.40 -10.44 3.14
C ARG A 303 23.11 -9.10 2.91
N TYR A 304 22.41 -8.11 2.37
CA TYR A 304 23.05 -6.86 1.93
C TYR A 304 23.13 -5.79 3.03
N VAL A 305 22.24 -5.84 4.02
CA VAL A 305 22.21 -4.89 5.14
C VAL A 305 22.28 -5.62 6.47
N GLY A 306 21.44 -6.64 6.67
CA GLY A 306 21.31 -7.36 7.93
C GLY A 306 20.28 -6.72 8.85
N ARG A 307 19.48 -7.53 9.56
CA ARG A 307 18.37 -7.07 10.40
C ARG A 307 18.78 -6.00 11.42
N ASP A 308 19.84 -6.26 12.17
CA ASP A 308 20.27 -5.37 13.26
C ASP A 308 20.82 -4.03 12.74
N GLU A 309 21.53 -4.07 11.62
CA GLU A 309 21.99 -2.88 10.92
C GLU A 309 20.81 -2.12 10.28
N TRP A 310 19.78 -2.83 9.80
CA TRP A 310 18.55 -2.22 9.29
C TRP A 310 17.87 -1.39 10.39
N HIS A 311 17.73 -1.96 11.60
CA HIS A 311 17.22 -1.23 12.76
C HIS A 311 18.06 0.00 13.09
N ARG A 312 19.39 -0.17 13.15
CA ARG A 312 20.31 0.93 13.45
C ARG A 312 20.16 2.07 12.44
N ARG A 313 20.09 1.76 11.14
CA ARG A 313 19.91 2.76 10.08
C ARG A 313 18.55 3.44 10.11
N ILE A 314 17.48 2.76 10.52
CA ILE A 314 16.18 3.39 10.79
C ILE A 314 16.35 4.47 11.87
N LEU A 315 16.99 4.13 12.98
CA LEU A 315 17.20 5.07 14.09
C LEU A 315 18.17 6.21 13.72
N ASP A 316 19.27 5.93 13.03
CA ASP A 316 20.20 6.96 12.54
C ASP A 316 19.49 7.96 11.60
N SER A 317 18.56 7.48 10.77
CA SER A 317 17.80 8.33 9.85
C SER A 317 16.92 9.36 10.57
N THR A 318 16.59 9.12 11.85
CA THR A 318 15.81 10.07 12.66
C THR A 318 16.58 11.34 12.96
N GLU A 319 17.91 11.30 12.95
CA GLU A 319 18.74 12.50 13.10
C GLU A 319 18.73 13.39 11.85
N VAL A 320 18.32 12.83 10.70
CA VAL A 320 18.21 13.56 9.42
C VAL A 320 16.79 14.09 9.23
N PHE A 321 15.79 13.20 9.33
CA PHE A 321 14.40 13.52 8.99
C PHE A 321 13.54 13.95 10.20
N GLY A 322 14.01 13.70 11.43
CA GLY A 322 13.18 13.66 12.62
C GLY A 322 12.40 12.34 12.73
N ALA A 323 12.25 11.82 13.95
CA ALA A 323 11.68 10.49 14.19
C ALA A 323 10.30 10.27 13.55
N ARG A 324 9.43 11.29 13.59
CA ARG A 324 8.08 11.24 13.01
C ARG A 324 8.05 11.08 11.49
N ASN A 325 9.13 11.44 10.80
CA ASN A 325 9.25 11.40 9.34
C ASN A 325 10.03 10.19 8.82
N VAL A 326 10.53 9.34 9.73
CA VAL A 326 11.06 8.01 9.39
C VAL A 326 9.96 7.01 9.67
N ILE A 327 9.44 6.36 8.63
CA ILE A 327 8.23 5.54 8.75
C ILE A 327 8.49 4.18 8.10
N PRO A 328 9.03 3.20 8.85
CA PRO A 328 9.16 1.84 8.37
C PRO A 328 7.78 1.20 8.18
N ASN A 329 7.70 0.16 7.35
CA ASN A 329 6.50 -0.62 7.09
C ASN A 329 6.66 -2.05 7.60
N PHE A 330 5.59 -2.61 8.16
CA PHE A 330 5.39 -4.05 8.29
C PHE A 330 4.43 -4.59 7.23
N VAL A 331 4.62 -5.83 6.79
CA VAL A 331 3.68 -6.54 5.92
C VAL A 331 2.78 -7.38 6.82
N ALA A 332 1.68 -6.79 7.27
CA ALA A 332 0.81 -7.40 8.27
C ALA A 332 0.25 -8.73 7.77
N GLY A 333 0.55 -9.81 8.49
CA GLY A 333 0.05 -11.15 8.26
C GLY A 333 1.09 -12.13 7.71
N VAL A 334 2.23 -11.67 7.18
CA VAL A 334 3.27 -12.60 6.70
C VAL A 334 3.94 -13.35 7.84
N GLU A 335 3.93 -12.82 9.06
CA GLU A 335 4.50 -13.53 10.21
C GLU A 335 3.74 -14.82 10.56
N MET A 336 2.51 -14.99 10.07
CA MET A 336 1.73 -16.23 10.20
C MET A 336 1.84 -17.15 8.97
N ALA A 337 2.55 -16.73 7.92
CA ALA A 337 2.62 -17.50 6.69
C ALA A 337 3.32 -18.84 6.91
N GLU A 338 2.70 -19.94 6.50
CA GLU A 338 3.32 -21.26 6.41
C GLU A 338 4.45 -21.25 5.35
N PRO A 339 5.47 -22.12 5.53
CA PRO A 339 5.57 -23.18 6.54
C PRO A 339 6.28 -22.73 7.83
N PHE A 340 6.69 -21.47 7.94
CA PHE A 340 7.62 -21.02 8.98
C PHE A 340 6.99 -20.09 10.01
N GLY A 341 5.85 -19.49 9.72
CA GLY A 341 5.20 -18.48 10.55
C GLY A 341 4.65 -19.01 11.87
N PHE A 342 4.20 -18.08 12.71
CA PHE A 342 3.52 -18.37 13.95
C PHE A 342 2.17 -19.05 13.68
N THR A 343 1.87 -20.09 14.46
CA THR A 343 0.64 -20.87 14.29
C THR A 343 -0.53 -20.33 15.13
N SER A 344 -0.24 -19.39 16.04
CA SER A 344 -1.24 -18.70 16.84
C SER A 344 -1.25 -17.20 16.58
N VAL A 345 -2.45 -16.59 16.65
CA VAL A 345 -2.61 -15.14 16.54
C VAL A 345 -1.90 -14.42 17.69
N ASP A 346 -1.90 -15.00 18.90
CA ASP A 346 -1.23 -14.42 20.06
C ASP A 346 0.27 -14.24 19.85
N GLU A 347 0.98 -15.29 19.38
CA GLU A 347 2.42 -15.21 19.13
C GLU A 347 2.76 -14.20 18.02
N ALA A 348 1.98 -14.22 16.93
CA ALA A 348 2.15 -13.28 15.83
C ALA A 348 1.99 -11.81 16.28
N ILE A 349 0.93 -11.52 17.04
CA ILE A 349 0.68 -10.19 17.59
C ILE A 349 1.77 -9.79 18.59
N ASN A 350 2.19 -10.69 19.48
CA ASN A 350 3.25 -10.40 20.45
C ASN A 350 4.57 -10.04 19.76
N SER A 351 4.94 -10.78 18.69
CA SER A 351 6.11 -10.45 17.87
C SER A 351 5.99 -9.05 17.27
N THR A 352 4.91 -8.75 16.57
CA THR A 352 4.75 -7.44 15.93
C THR A 352 4.62 -6.30 16.95
N ALA A 353 4.00 -6.55 18.11
CA ALA A 353 3.95 -5.60 19.22
C ALA A 353 5.32 -5.24 19.77
N GLU A 354 6.25 -6.20 19.88
CA GLU A 354 7.63 -5.94 20.28
C GLU A 354 8.29 -4.96 19.30
N GLY A 355 8.12 -5.18 18.00
CA GLY A 355 8.64 -4.30 16.96
C GLY A 355 8.03 -2.90 16.99
N LEU A 356 6.71 -2.80 17.18
CA LEU A 356 6.02 -1.52 17.34
C LEU A 356 6.57 -0.77 18.57
N ARG A 357 6.70 -1.43 19.73
CA ARG A 357 7.26 -0.82 20.95
C ARG A 357 8.70 -0.37 20.76
N PHE A 358 9.52 -1.18 20.09
CA PHE A 358 10.92 -0.82 19.80
C PHE A 358 11.01 0.48 19.01
N PHE A 359 10.26 0.61 17.91
CA PHE A 359 10.31 1.83 17.09
C PHE A 359 9.60 3.02 17.76
N MET A 360 8.41 2.81 18.33
CA MET A 360 7.61 3.88 18.93
C MET A 360 8.23 4.45 20.21
N SER A 361 8.96 3.65 20.99
CA SER A 361 9.76 4.18 22.12
C SER A 361 10.86 5.16 21.68
N ASN A 362 11.24 5.15 20.39
CA ASN A 362 12.16 6.10 19.78
C ASN A 362 11.45 7.19 18.95
N GLY A 363 10.13 7.34 19.09
CA GLY A 363 9.32 8.31 18.35
C GLY A 363 9.11 7.99 16.86
N VAL A 364 9.65 6.87 16.38
CA VAL A 364 9.42 6.35 15.03
C VAL A 364 8.05 5.69 15.01
N VAL A 365 7.19 6.07 14.06
CA VAL A 365 5.83 5.52 13.94
C VAL A 365 5.79 4.61 12.71
N PRO A 366 5.96 3.29 12.86
CA PRO A 366 5.77 2.37 11.76
C PRO A 366 4.35 2.48 11.19
N ARG A 367 4.22 2.11 9.93
CA ARG A 367 2.94 1.75 9.33
C ARG A 367 2.90 0.25 9.05
N PHE A 368 1.76 -0.24 8.60
CA PHE A 368 1.68 -1.56 8.01
C PHE A 368 0.79 -1.59 6.78
N THR A 369 1.14 -2.48 5.85
CA THR A 369 0.32 -2.83 4.69
C THR A 369 -0.27 -4.21 4.95
N THR A 370 -1.58 -4.38 4.78
CA THR A 370 -2.25 -5.68 4.88
C THR A 370 -1.73 -6.57 3.76
N TRP A 371 -1.18 -7.74 4.08
CA TRP A 371 -0.65 -8.64 3.06
C TRP A 371 -1.76 -9.12 2.11
N CYS A 372 -1.49 -9.09 0.80
CA CYS A 372 -2.28 -9.78 -0.21
C CYS A 372 -1.52 -11.06 -0.56
N PRO A 373 -2.10 -12.26 -0.42
CA PRO A 373 -1.41 -13.49 -0.84
C PRO A 373 -1.31 -13.61 -2.38
N GLU A 374 -0.35 -12.91 -3.01
CA GLU A 374 -0.25 -12.94 -4.48
C GLU A 374 0.17 -14.34 -4.98
N PRO A 375 -0.53 -14.92 -5.98
CA PRO A 375 -0.39 -16.32 -6.38
C PRO A 375 0.93 -16.61 -7.11
N THR A 376 1.73 -15.59 -7.42
CA THR A 376 3.03 -15.77 -8.07
C THR A 376 4.17 -15.92 -7.06
N THR A 377 3.96 -15.54 -5.80
CA THR A 377 4.99 -15.53 -4.75
C THR A 377 5.04 -16.85 -3.99
N PRO A 378 6.20 -17.25 -3.44
CA PRO A 378 6.31 -18.45 -2.60
C PRO A 378 5.31 -18.47 -1.45
N LEU A 379 5.23 -17.39 -0.65
CA LEU A 379 4.32 -17.35 0.50
C LEU A 379 2.86 -17.26 0.08
N GLY A 380 2.53 -16.50 -0.96
CA GLY A 380 1.14 -16.38 -1.43
C GLY A 380 0.58 -17.70 -1.95
N LYS A 381 1.40 -18.51 -2.66
CA LYS A 381 1.02 -19.87 -3.09
C LYS A 381 0.74 -20.82 -1.94
N ALA A 382 1.58 -20.76 -0.90
CA ALA A 382 1.42 -21.62 0.28
C ALA A 382 0.25 -21.17 1.17
N ASN A 383 -0.10 -19.88 1.14
CA ASN A 383 -1.06 -19.27 2.08
C ASN A 383 -2.14 -18.46 1.35
N PRO A 384 -2.95 -19.06 0.46
CA PRO A 384 -3.90 -18.31 -0.38
C PRO A 384 -5.00 -17.56 0.39
N GLN A 385 -5.18 -17.86 1.68
CA GLN A 385 -6.15 -17.21 2.58
C GLN A 385 -5.53 -16.12 3.47
N GLY A 386 -4.21 -15.97 3.46
CA GLY A 386 -3.46 -15.07 4.33
C GLY A 386 -3.64 -15.39 5.82
N ALA A 387 -3.29 -14.41 6.67
CA ALA A 387 -3.57 -14.48 8.10
C ALA A 387 -5.09 -14.37 8.38
N PRO A 388 -5.59 -14.93 9.50
CA PRO A 388 -6.99 -14.81 9.89
C PRO A 388 -7.38 -13.35 10.17
N LEU A 389 -8.66 -13.01 9.96
CA LEU A 389 -9.15 -11.65 10.22
C LEU A 389 -8.90 -11.19 11.65
N GLU A 390 -8.99 -12.10 12.63
CA GLU A 390 -8.71 -11.81 14.04
C GLU A 390 -7.31 -11.22 14.25
N TYR A 391 -6.30 -11.71 13.53
CA TYR A 391 -4.94 -11.15 13.60
C TYR A 391 -4.94 -9.67 13.16
N HIS A 392 -5.58 -9.34 12.03
CA HIS A 392 -5.60 -7.97 11.53
C HIS A 392 -6.32 -7.01 12.47
N ILE A 393 -7.44 -7.44 13.07
CA ILE A 393 -8.19 -6.65 14.05
C ILE A 393 -7.33 -6.39 15.30
N ARG A 394 -6.70 -7.43 15.84
CA ARG A 394 -5.85 -7.30 17.03
C ARG A 394 -4.59 -6.47 16.76
N LEU A 395 -4.08 -6.46 15.52
CA LEU A 395 -2.99 -5.57 15.14
C LEU A 395 -3.43 -4.10 15.19
N LEU A 396 -4.64 -3.75 14.75
CA LEU A 396 -5.18 -2.39 14.85
C LEU A 396 -5.26 -1.94 16.32
N GLU A 397 -5.74 -2.80 17.21
CA GLU A 397 -5.79 -2.52 18.64
C GLU A 397 -4.41 -2.32 19.25
N THR A 398 -3.50 -3.24 18.95
CA THR A 398 -2.11 -3.20 19.42
C THR A 398 -1.43 -1.93 18.95
N TYR A 399 -1.65 -1.53 17.69
CA TYR A 399 -1.11 -0.31 17.11
C TYR A 399 -1.61 0.93 17.85
N ARG A 400 -2.94 1.06 18.04
CA ARG A 400 -3.53 2.20 18.75
C ARG A 400 -3.06 2.26 20.21
N ALA A 401 -3.03 1.12 20.90
CA ALA A 401 -2.56 1.05 22.28
C ALA A 401 -1.08 1.44 22.41
N THR A 402 -0.24 1.04 21.45
CA THR A 402 1.18 1.38 21.46
C THR A 402 1.40 2.87 21.14
N LEU A 403 0.62 3.47 20.23
CA LEU A 403 0.64 4.92 20.02
C LEU A 403 0.29 5.68 21.30
N GLU A 404 -0.78 5.27 21.99
CA GLU A 404 -1.21 5.87 23.26
C GLU A 404 -0.14 5.71 24.34
N GLU A 405 0.46 4.52 24.47
CA GLU A 405 1.52 4.22 25.43
C GLU A 405 2.71 5.18 25.33
N TYR A 406 3.09 5.56 24.10
CA TYR A 406 4.22 6.46 23.84
C TYR A 406 3.80 7.91 23.55
N GLY A 407 2.51 8.26 23.66
CA GLY A 407 2.00 9.61 23.40
C GLY A 407 2.21 10.09 21.96
N LEU A 408 2.14 9.18 21.00
CA LEU A 408 2.36 9.44 19.56
C LEU A 408 1.04 9.61 18.80
N THR A 409 1.10 10.22 17.63
CA THR A 409 -0.04 10.44 16.71
C THR A 409 0.17 9.68 15.40
N SER A 410 -0.80 9.75 14.50
CA SER A 410 -0.67 9.17 13.16
C SER A 410 0.60 9.70 12.44
N PRO A 411 1.24 8.84 11.62
CA PRO A 411 2.38 9.26 10.80
C PRO A 411 1.95 10.29 9.74
N PRO A 412 2.81 11.25 9.37
CA PRO A 412 2.52 12.27 8.37
C PRO A 412 2.44 11.69 6.96
N GLY A 413 1.86 12.47 6.05
CA GLY A 413 1.85 12.16 4.63
C GLY A 413 0.81 11.11 4.21
N TYR A 414 -0.14 10.71 5.06
CA TYR A 414 -1.18 9.71 4.72
C TYR A 414 -2.61 10.24 4.77
N GLY A 415 -2.76 11.56 4.69
CA GLY A 415 -4.05 12.24 4.84
C GLY A 415 -4.54 12.25 6.28
N PRO A 416 -5.78 12.72 6.52
CA PRO A 416 -6.35 12.77 7.86
C PRO A 416 -6.61 11.36 8.40
N ALA A 417 -6.28 11.14 9.67
CA ALA A 417 -6.64 9.93 10.38
C ALA A 417 -8.11 9.96 10.83
N GLY A 418 -8.61 8.77 11.12
CA GLY A 418 -9.88 8.55 11.79
C GLY A 418 -10.98 8.01 10.88
N PRO A 419 -11.97 7.34 11.48
CA PRO A 419 -13.11 6.79 10.78
C PRO A 419 -13.87 7.83 9.95
N GLY A 420 -14.26 7.49 8.72
CA GLY A 420 -14.94 8.42 7.82
C GLY A 420 -14.03 9.43 7.11
N ARG A 421 -12.75 9.53 7.52
CA ARG A 421 -11.81 10.56 7.04
C ARG A 421 -10.62 9.95 6.32
N ALA A 422 -10.13 8.81 6.79
CA ALA A 422 -8.96 8.14 6.23
C ALA A 422 -9.06 7.92 4.73
N VAL A 423 -7.94 8.18 4.04
CA VAL A 423 -7.77 7.93 2.60
C VAL A 423 -6.71 6.87 2.31
N PHE A 424 -5.90 6.49 3.31
CA PHE A 424 -4.95 5.39 3.20
C PHE A 424 -5.69 4.11 2.87
N SER A 425 -5.39 3.44 1.76
CA SER A 425 -6.29 2.41 1.20
C SER A 425 -5.81 0.97 1.33
N VAL A 426 -4.56 0.74 1.75
CA VAL A 426 -3.92 -0.60 1.75
C VAL A 426 -3.81 -1.25 3.14
N SER A 427 -4.34 -0.59 4.17
CA SER A 427 -4.66 -1.12 5.50
C SER A 427 -5.52 -0.10 6.26
N SER A 428 -6.01 -0.49 7.42
CA SER A 428 -7.02 0.27 8.18
C SER A 428 -6.45 0.96 9.42
N PHE A 429 -5.13 1.03 9.58
CA PHE A 429 -4.53 1.65 10.77
C PHE A 429 -5.00 3.10 10.91
N MET A 430 -5.01 3.88 9.82
CA MET A 430 -5.52 5.26 9.81
C MET A 430 -7.03 5.32 10.14
N ASP A 431 -7.83 4.36 9.67
CA ASP A 431 -9.27 4.29 9.94
C ASP A 431 -9.57 3.98 11.42
N SER A 432 -8.64 3.34 12.14
CA SER A 432 -8.81 2.91 13.54
C SER A 432 -8.41 3.93 14.60
N LEU A 433 -7.76 5.04 14.20
CA LEU A 433 -7.32 6.11 15.09
C LEU A 433 -8.44 7.11 15.41
N SER A 434 -8.22 8.00 16.38
CA SER A 434 -9.18 9.05 16.73
C SER A 434 -9.20 10.17 15.67
N ALA A 435 -10.40 10.73 15.41
CA ALA A 435 -10.55 11.83 14.45
C ALA A 435 -10.03 13.19 14.97
N ASP A 436 -9.84 13.32 16.29
CA ASP A 436 -9.45 14.57 16.95
C ASP A 436 -7.94 14.83 16.93
N GLU A 437 -7.18 14.10 16.12
CA GLU A 437 -5.77 14.42 15.91
C GLU A 437 -5.65 15.76 15.17
N PRO A 438 -4.98 16.78 15.77
CA PRO A 438 -4.75 18.03 15.07
C PRO A 438 -3.96 17.74 13.81
N VAL A 439 -4.49 18.18 12.67
CA VAL A 439 -3.72 18.23 11.42
C VAL A 439 -2.53 19.12 11.71
N ALA A 440 -1.35 18.54 11.84
CA ALA A 440 -0.12 19.30 12.02
C ALA A 440 -0.05 20.31 10.86
N ALA A 441 -0.17 21.59 11.20
CA ALA A 441 0.10 22.67 10.26
C ALA A 441 1.49 22.42 9.68
N GLY A 442 1.59 22.41 8.35
CA GLY A 442 2.87 22.31 7.66
C GLY A 442 3.82 23.37 8.21
N ALA A 443 5.09 22.99 8.37
CA ALA A 443 6.14 23.95 8.64
C ALA A 443 6.10 25.03 7.55
N GLU A 444 5.97 26.29 7.99
CA GLU A 444 6.25 27.47 7.15
C GLU A 444 7.70 27.47 6.66
#